data_AF-A0A1M5MDT3-F1
#
_entry.id   AF-A0A1M5MDT3-F1
#
_cell.length_a   1.000
_cell.length_b   1.000
_cell.length_c   1.000
_cell.angle_alpha   90.00
_cell.angle_beta   90.00
_cell.angle_gamma   90.00
#
_symmetry.space_group_name_H-M   'P 1'
#
loop_
_entity.id
_entity.type
_entity.pdbx_description
1 polymer ?
#
loop_
_entity_poly.entity_id
_entity_poly.type
_entity_poly.pdbx_seq_one_letter_code
_entity_poly.pdbx_strand_id
1 'polypeptide(L)'
;MDLCREIGISVAPGAAGPNFDQDVWDFTPVTDLAAYMAASHKRWNLAAIRNPLWRVVAKEYLVALMVPTHEAVRNLPSAFRVARTVPACVNKHYELIRWLNWLTDNGVTDLGQVDDHLCDSYIADRRTGHDKDGAIIEKRGAVNGAAQVVAGLAQYHDLFTTDRYPAGFRPFGGKAAVAVAGLKTPAENSTPPVPAEILQPMLAAALYVVDTLGPHVASLTRHIKAERDRVNRLPAPRSPGWDVLLQAINRRVTEGRPFNRVPSRIERSPDTPSTSPIRCGGSRCATSRPRPVSAISAVNGWRSCGPR
;
A
#
# COMPACT_ATOMS: atom_id res chain seq x y z
N MET A 1 -16.51 -12.88 -1.47
CA MET A 1 -16.15 -11.77 -0.55
C MET A 1 -15.27 -10.75 -1.28
N ASP A 2 -15.58 -9.44 -1.22
CA ASP A 2 -14.76 -8.39 -1.87
C ASP A 2 -13.49 -8.11 -1.03
N LEU A 3 -12.31 -8.42 -1.58
CA LEU A 3 -11.07 -8.33 -0.82
C LEU A 3 -10.65 -6.87 -0.56
N CYS A 4 -10.86 -5.96 -1.51
CA CYS A 4 -10.44 -4.57 -1.32
C CYS A 4 -11.21 -3.91 -0.18
N ARG A 5 -12.51 -4.21 -0.10
CA ARG A 5 -13.36 -3.75 1.00
C ARG A 5 -12.91 -4.28 2.36
N GLU A 6 -12.63 -5.57 2.46
CA GLU A 6 -12.21 -6.20 3.73
C GLU A 6 -10.80 -5.75 4.18
N ILE A 7 -9.89 -5.55 3.23
CA ILE A 7 -8.53 -5.06 3.51
C ILE A 7 -8.53 -3.56 3.82
N GLY A 8 -9.56 -2.83 3.37
CA GLY A 8 -9.67 -1.37 3.54
C GLY A 8 -8.82 -0.57 2.54
N ILE A 9 -8.71 -1.06 1.29
CA ILE A 9 -7.99 -0.40 0.19
C ILE A 9 -8.93 0.08 -0.90
N SER A 10 -8.61 1.23 -1.50
CA SER A 10 -9.46 1.90 -2.49
C SER A 10 -9.21 1.41 -3.91
N VAL A 11 -10.28 1.30 -4.69
CA VAL A 11 -10.26 0.90 -6.10
C VAL A 11 -10.64 2.09 -6.98
N ALA A 12 -10.07 2.17 -8.18
CA ALA A 12 -10.39 3.21 -9.14
C ALA A 12 -11.91 3.26 -9.45
N PRO A 13 -12.49 4.46 -9.67
CA PRO A 13 -13.91 4.59 -9.95
C PRO A 13 -14.35 3.74 -11.15
N GLY A 14 -15.40 2.93 -10.95
CA GLY A 14 -15.95 2.05 -12.00
C GLY A 14 -15.19 0.74 -12.24
N ALA A 15 -14.08 0.50 -11.54
CA ALA A 15 -13.39 -0.79 -11.55
C ALA A 15 -13.82 -1.67 -10.36
N ALA A 16 -13.65 -2.99 -10.52
CA ALA A 16 -13.85 -3.95 -9.45
C ALA A 16 -12.50 -4.47 -8.93
N GLY A 17 -12.39 -4.63 -7.62
CA GLY A 17 -11.27 -5.32 -6.99
C GLY A 17 -11.40 -6.85 -7.10
N PRO A 18 -10.39 -7.60 -6.64
CA PRO A 18 -10.45 -9.05 -6.63
C PRO A 18 -11.46 -9.57 -5.60
N ASN A 19 -12.13 -10.65 -5.94
CA ASN A 19 -13.04 -11.36 -5.06
C ASN A 19 -12.39 -12.67 -4.58
N PHE A 20 -12.61 -13.03 -3.32
CA PHE A 20 -12.13 -14.27 -2.71
C PHE A 20 -12.43 -15.52 -3.55
N ASP A 21 -13.62 -15.60 -4.14
CA ASP A 21 -14.06 -16.80 -4.87
C ASP A 21 -13.27 -16.99 -6.19
N GLN A 22 -12.59 -15.95 -6.66
CA GLN A 22 -11.74 -16.01 -7.85
C GLN A 22 -10.40 -16.68 -7.52
N ASP A 23 -9.89 -17.48 -8.46
CA ASP A 23 -8.54 -18.07 -8.37
C ASP A 23 -7.43 -17.13 -8.84
N VAL A 24 -7.79 -15.99 -9.45
CA VAL A 24 -6.87 -14.95 -9.86
C VAL A 24 -7.28 -13.65 -9.20
N TRP A 25 -6.43 -13.11 -8.33
CA TRP A 25 -6.65 -11.84 -7.68
C TRP A 25 -5.84 -10.75 -8.39
N ASP A 26 -6.54 -9.85 -9.07
CA ASP A 26 -5.94 -8.71 -9.77
C ASP A 26 -6.13 -7.41 -8.98
N PHE A 27 -5.04 -6.93 -8.39
CA PHE A 27 -4.97 -5.67 -7.66
C PHE A 27 -4.53 -4.48 -8.55
N THR A 28 -4.40 -4.67 -9.86
CA THR A 28 -4.06 -3.57 -10.79
C THR A 28 -5.00 -2.36 -10.67
N PRO A 29 -6.32 -2.53 -10.45
CA PRO A 29 -7.23 -1.40 -10.30
C PRO A 29 -7.15 -0.63 -8.97
N VAL A 30 -6.33 -1.07 -8.00
CA VAL A 30 -6.21 -0.46 -6.67
C VAL A 30 -5.38 0.82 -6.74
N THR A 31 -5.91 1.92 -6.19
CA THR A 31 -5.28 3.25 -6.23
C THR A 31 -4.24 3.46 -5.14
N ASP A 32 -4.37 2.73 -4.03
CA ASP A 32 -3.57 2.95 -2.81
C ASP A 32 -2.27 2.13 -2.78
N LEU A 33 -1.99 1.36 -3.85
CA LEU A 33 -0.76 0.59 -3.95
C LEU A 33 0.43 1.45 -4.36
N ALA A 34 1.61 1.07 -3.87
CA ALA A 34 2.87 1.68 -4.24
C ALA A 34 3.07 1.71 -5.76
N ALA A 35 3.32 2.89 -6.33
CA ALA A 35 3.49 3.10 -7.77
C ALA A 35 4.63 2.26 -8.37
N TYR A 36 5.67 1.96 -7.59
CA TYR A 36 6.83 1.15 -8.02
C TYR A 36 6.54 -0.36 -8.09
N MET A 37 5.35 -0.81 -7.68
CA MET A 37 5.00 -2.22 -7.68
C MET A 37 4.85 -2.74 -9.11
N ALA A 38 5.67 -3.72 -9.47
CA ALA A 38 5.62 -4.37 -10.78
C ALA A 38 4.23 -4.96 -11.07
N ALA A 39 3.79 -4.89 -12.33
CA ALA A 39 2.48 -5.41 -12.74
C ALA A 39 2.29 -6.90 -12.40
N SER A 40 3.35 -7.71 -12.54
CA SER A 40 3.35 -9.12 -12.16
C SER A 40 3.08 -9.35 -10.66
N HIS A 41 3.46 -8.40 -9.80
CA HIS A 41 3.21 -8.49 -8.36
C HIS A 41 1.80 -8.07 -7.98
N LYS A 42 1.08 -7.34 -8.85
CA LYS A 42 -0.31 -6.93 -8.63
C LYS A 42 -1.31 -8.03 -9.00
N ARG A 43 -0.89 -9.03 -9.77
CA ARG A 43 -1.76 -10.13 -10.20
C ARG A 43 -1.32 -11.46 -9.62
N TRP A 44 -2.10 -11.99 -8.69
CA TRP A 44 -1.82 -13.24 -8.00
C TRP A 44 -2.63 -14.37 -8.62
N ASN A 45 -1.95 -15.41 -9.10
CA ASN A 45 -2.57 -16.53 -9.77
C ASN A 45 -2.56 -17.75 -8.85
N LEU A 46 -3.57 -17.88 -7.98
CA LEU A 46 -3.71 -19.02 -7.06
C LEU A 46 -4.16 -20.30 -7.78
N ALA A 47 -4.72 -20.20 -8.99
CA ALA A 47 -4.94 -21.38 -9.85
C ALA A 47 -3.64 -22.12 -10.20
N ALA A 48 -2.46 -21.51 -9.99
CA ALA A 48 -1.17 -22.19 -10.13
C ALA A 48 -0.94 -23.30 -9.09
N ILE A 49 -1.67 -23.31 -7.97
CA ILE A 49 -1.65 -24.43 -7.01
C ILE A 49 -2.46 -25.58 -7.62
N ARG A 50 -1.85 -26.74 -7.81
CA ARG A 50 -2.49 -27.87 -8.52
C ARG A 50 -3.66 -28.47 -7.75
N ASN A 51 -3.49 -28.68 -6.43
CA ASN A 51 -4.56 -29.20 -5.59
C ASN A 51 -5.62 -28.10 -5.33
N PRO A 52 -6.88 -28.29 -5.75
CA PRO A 52 -7.92 -27.29 -5.60
C PRO A 52 -8.30 -27.01 -4.13
N LEU A 53 -8.21 -28.00 -3.24
CA LEU A 53 -8.47 -27.80 -1.80
C LEU A 53 -7.44 -26.85 -1.20
N TRP A 54 -6.17 -26.98 -1.61
CA TRP A 54 -5.07 -26.16 -1.12
C TRP A 54 -5.07 -24.74 -1.70
N ARG A 55 -5.78 -24.50 -2.82
CA ARG A 55 -6.06 -23.12 -3.28
C ARG A 55 -6.84 -22.36 -2.23
N VAL A 56 -7.88 -22.98 -1.66
CA VAL A 56 -8.72 -22.37 -0.63
C VAL A 56 -7.89 -22.08 0.63
N VAL A 57 -7.10 -23.05 1.10
CA VAL A 57 -6.16 -22.87 2.21
C VAL A 57 -5.23 -21.67 1.97
N ALA A 58 -4.63 -21.57 0.79
CA ALA A 58 -3.75 -20.44 0.45
C ALA A 58 -4.49 -19.10 0.43
N LYS A 59 -5.74 -19.07 -0.07
CA LYS A 59 -6.59 -17.86 -0.05
C LYS A 59 -6.90 -17.44 1.38
N GLU A 60 -7.38 -18.37 2.22
CA GLU A 60 -7.72 -18.12 3.63
C GLU A 60 -6.50 -17.58 4.40
N TYR A 61 -5.34 -18.21 4.21
CA TYR A 61 -4.10 -17.76 4.84
C TYR A 61 -3.69 -16.34 4.40
N LEU A 62 -3.71 -16.04 3.10
CA LEU A 62 -3.34 -14.71 2.59
C LEU A 62 -4.31 -13.63 3.09
N VAL A 63 -5.62 -13.91 3.13
CA VAL A 63 -6.61 -12.97 3.70
C VAL A 63 -6.37 -12.77 5.18
N ALA A 64 -6.10 -13.83 5.94
CA ALA A 64 -5.87 -13.74 7.38
C ALA A 64 -4.64 -12.89 7.73
N LEU A 65 -3.61 -12.89 6.88
CA LEU A 65 -2.47 -11.99 7.01
C LEU A 65 -2.84 -10.53 6.78
N MET A 66 -3.76 -10.25 5.85
CA MET A 66 -4.16 -8.89 5.48
C MET A 66 -5.28 -8.33 6.38
N VAL A 67 -6.13 -9.19 6.95
CA VAL A 67 -7.30 -8.82 7.76
C VAL A 67 -7.26 -9.52 9.13
N PRO A 68 -6.28 -9.22 9.99
CA PRO A 68 -6.11 -9.91 11.28
C PRO A 68 -7.22 -9.60 12.30
N THR A 69 -8.01 -8.55 12.06
CA THR A 69 -9.16 -8.16 12.88
C THR A 69 -10.43 -8.92 12.54
N HIS A 70 -10.45 -9.70 11.46
CA HIS A 70 -11.60 -10.52 11.07
C HIS A 70 -11.98 -11.50 12.19
N GLU A 71 -13.28 -11.78 12.35
CA GLU A 71 -13.80 -12.57 13.47
C GLU A 71 -13.20 -13.98 13.58
N ALA A 72 -12.95 -14.61 12.44
CA ALA A 72 -12.32 -15.93 12.37
C ALA A 72 -10.82 -15.92 12.76
N VAL A 73 -10.16 -14.76 12.67
CA VAL A 73 -8.69 -14.63 12.90
C VAL A 73 -8.39 -14.05 14.27
N ARG A 74 -9.20 -13.12 14.77
CA ARG A 74 -8.96 -12.39 16.04
C ARG A 74 -8.81 -13.31 17.26
N ASN A 75 -9.39 -14.50 17.22
CA ASN A 75 -9.35 -15.44 18.35
C ASN A 75 -8.20 -16.46 18.24
N LEU A 76 -7.49 -16.51 17.11
CA LEU A 76 -6.33 -17.39 16.93
C LEU A 76 -5.16 -16.86 17.76
N PRO A 77 -4.64 -17.63 18.75
CA PRO A 77 -3.58 -17.15 19.63
C PRO A 77 -2.31 -16.74 18.89
N SER A 78 -1.95 -17.52 17.86
CA SER A 78 -0.70 -17.38 17.10
C SER A 78 -0.80 -16.43 15.91
N ALA A 79 -1.98 -15.88 15.61
CA ALA A 79 -2.16 -15.01 14.46
C ALA A 79 -1.47 -13.64 14.65
N PHE A 80 -0.86 -13.14 13.57
CA PHE A 80 -0.35 -11.78 13.52
C PHE A 80 -1.48 -10.77 13.81
N ARG A 81 -1.16 -9.73 14.59
CA ARG A 81 -2.12 -8.67 14.95
C ARG A 81 -1.97 -7.41 14.12
N VAL A 82 -0.87 -7.29 13.38
CA VAL A 82 -0.61 -6.19 12.46
C VAL A 82 -0.91 -6.67 11.05
N ALA A 83 -1.82 -5.95 10.37
CA ALA A 83 -2.20 -6.25 9.00
C ALA A 83 -0.98 -6.20 8.08
N ARG A 84 -0.83 -7.22 7.24
CA ARG A 84 0.16 -7.23 6.16
C ARG A 84 -0.44 -6.52 4.95
N THR A 85 0.35 -5.69 4.30
CA THR A 85 -0.05 -5.03 3.07
C THR A 85 0.02 -6.01 1.88
N VAL A 86 -0.70 -5.71 0.79
CA VAL A 86 -0.63 -6.49 -0.46
C VAL A 86 0.84 -6.70 -0.90
N PRO A 87 1.72 -5.67 -0.97
CA PRO A 87 3.14 -5.87 -1.29
C PRO A 87 3.87 -6.86 -0.36
N ALA A 88 3.57 -6.86 0.94
CA ALA A 88 4.20 -7.77 1.91
C ALA A 88 3.80 -9.24 1.71
N CYS A 89 2.63 -9.48 1.10
CA CYS A 89 2.09 -10.81 0.85
C CYS A 89 2.51 -11.40 -0.51
N VAL A 90 3.11 -10.64 -1.43
CA VAL A 90 3.53 -11.13 -2.75
C VAL A 90 4.47 -12.32 -2.64
N ASN A 91 5.52 -12.21 -1.82
CA ASN A 91 6.47 -13.32 -1.63
C ASN A 91 5.81 -14.51 -0.93
N LYS A 92 4.83 -14.27 -0.04
CA LYS A 92 4.06 -15.35 0.61
C LYS A 92 3.24 -16.12 -0.42
N HIS A 93 2.59 -15.41 -1.34
CA HIS A 93 1.85 -16.02 -2.43
C HIS A 93 2.73 -16.94 -3.29
N TYR A 94 3.92 -16.48 -3.69
CA TYR A 94 4.83 -17.32 -4.48
C TYR A 94 5.35 -18.54 -3.71
N GLU A 95 5.70 -18.39 -2.43
CA GLU A 95 6.17 -19.52 -1.63
C GLU A 95 5.04 -20.51 -1.29
N LEU A 96 3.78 -20.06 -1.15
CA LEU A 96 2.62 -20.95 -1.06
C LEU A 96 2.47 -21.83 -2.31
N ILE A 97 2.55 -21.22 -3.50
CA ILE A 97 2.49 -21.98 -4.76
C ILE A 97 3.61 -23.02 -4.78
N ARG A 98 4.85 -22.63 -4.47
CA ARG A 98 6.00 -23.54 -4.50
C ARG A 98 5.85 -24.68 -3.52
N TRP A 99 5.51 -24.39 -2.27
CA TRP A 99 5.37 -25.38 -1.21
C TRP A 99 4.25 -26.38 -1.51
N LEU A 100 3.05 -25.87 -1.79
CA LEU A 100 1.88 -26.72 -2.02
C LEU A 100 2.06 -27.55 -3.31
N ASN A 101 2.70 -27.00 -4.34
CA ASN A 101 3.03 -27.79 -5.52
C ASN A 101 4.12 -28.84 -5.23
N TRP A 102 5.17 -28.48 -4.48
CA TRP A 102 6.21 -29.46 -4.10
C TRP A 102 5.62 -30.64 -3.33
N LEU A 103 4.66 -30.39 -2.42
CA LEU A 103 3.91 -31.46 -1.76
C LEU A 103 3.17 -32.36 -2.76
N THR A 104 2.45 -31.76 -3.72
CA THR A 104 1.78 -32.52 -4.78
C THR A 104 2.77 -33.35 -5.62
N ASP A 105 3.94 -32.80 -5.96
CA ASP A 105 4.96 -33.50 -6.75
C ASP A 105 5.58 -34.67 -5.97
N ASN A 106 5.57 -34.61 -4.64
CA ASN A 106 6.02 -35.68 -3.75
C ASN A 106 4.89 -36.62 -3.32
N GLY A 107 3.74 -36.58 -4.01
CA GLY A 107 2.62 -37.51 -3.79
C GLY A 107 1.79 -37.23 -2.54
N VAL A 108 2.00 -36.11 -1.86
CA VAL A 108 1.19 -35.71 -0.72
C VAL A 108 -0.16 -35.21 -1.22
N THR A 109 -1.24 -35.77 -0.68
CA THR A 109 -2.61 -35.46 -1.10
C THR A 109 -3.42 -34.71 -0.04
N ASP A 110 -2.95 -34.73 1.21
CA ASP A 110 -3.62 -34.18 2.39
C ASP A 110 -2.59 -33.49 3.29
N LEU A 111 -2.89 -32.30 3.80
CA LEU A 111 -1.97 -31.55 4.67
C LEU A 111 -1.75 -32.27 6.00
N GLY A 112 -2.67 -33.13 6.44
CA GLY A 112 -2.49 -34.01 7.60
C GLY A 112 -1.34 -35.00 7.47
N GLN A 113 -0.85 -35.27 6.25
CA GLN A 113 0.32 -36.12 6.00
C GLN A 113 1.66 -35.40 6.20
N VAL A 114 1.65 -34.07 6.33
CA VAL A 114 2.88 -33.29 6.45
C VAL A 114 3.51 -33.50 7.82
N ASP A 115 4.75 -33.97 7.81
CA ASP A 115 5.60 -34.15 8.98
C ASP A 115 6.88 -33.31 8.88
N ASP A 116 7.73 -33.40 9.91
CA ASP A 116 9.02 -32.70 9.93
C ASP A 116 9.97 -33.18 8.83
N HIS A 117 9.87 -34.44 8.40
CA HIS A 117 10.74 -34.98 7.35
C HIS A 117 10.45 -34.34 5.98
N LEU A 118 9.17 -34.18 5.63
CA LEU A 118 8.75 -33.45 4.43
C LEU A 118 9.15 -31.99 4.49
N CYS A 119 9.01 -31.36 5.67
CA CYS A 119 9.43 -29.97 5.89
C CYS A 119 10.95 -29.81 5.65
N ASP A 120 11.78 -30.66 6.26
CA ASP A 120 13.24 -30.62 6.10
C ASP A 120 13.67 -30.92 4.66
N SER A 121 13.01 -31.89 4.01
CA SER A 121 13.27 -32.24 2.60
C SER A 121 12.97 -31.06 1.66
N TYR A 122 11.87 -30.35 1.88
CA TYR A 122 11.55 -29.15 1.12
C TYR A 122 12.52 -28.00 1.35
N ILE A 123 12.98 -27.81 2.59
CA ILE A 123 14.00 -26.79 2.87
C ILE A 123 15.34 -27.14 2.22
N ALA A 124 15.71 -28.41 2.19
CA ALA A 124 16.89 -28.88 1.47
C ALA A 124 16.77 -28.61 -0.04
N ASP A 125 15.63 -28.95 -0.65
CA ASP A 125 15.33 -28.62 -2.05
C ASP A 125 15.45 -27.11 -2.31
N ARG A 126 14.79 -26.30 -1.47
CA ARG A 126 14.73 -24.84 -1.62
C ARG A 126 16.09 -24.16 -1.44
N ARG A 127 17.00 -24.77 -0.66
CA ARG A 127 18.36 -24.28 -0.45
C ARG A 127 19.21 -24.39 -1.70
N THR A 128 18.92 -25.39 -2.55
CA THR A 128 19.63 -25.59 -3.82
C THR A 128 19.17 -24.57 -4.85
N GLY A 129 20.14 -24.06 -5.60
CA GLY A 129 19.90 -23.09 -6.64
C GLY A 129 21.14 -22.92 -7.48
N HIS A 130 20.96 -22.54 -8.73
CA HIS A 130 22.05 -22.26 -9.64
C HIS A 130 22.05 -20.76 -9.92
N ASP A 131 23.24 -20.16 -10.02
CA ASP A 131 23.41 -18.83 -10.61
C ASP A 131 23.17 -18.86 -12.12
N LYS A 132 23.19 -17.69 -12.75
CA LYS A 132 23.21 -17.51 -14.21
C LYS A 132 24.32 -18.31 -14.89
N ASP A 133 25.44 -18.53 -14.19
CA ASP A 133 26.60 -19.29 -14.68
C ASP A 133 26.54 -20.78 -14.32
N GLY A 134 25.44 -21.25 -13.72
CA GLY A 134 25.26 -22.66 -13.32
C GLY A 134 25.95 -23.04 -12.00
N ALA A 135 26.63 -22.10 -11.32
CA ALA A 135 27.24 -22.34 -10.01
C ALA A 135 26.18 -22.51 -8.92
N ILE A 136 26.39 -23.45 -7.98
CA ILE A 136 25.46 -23.66 -6.86
C ILE A 136 25.51 -22.46 -5.90
N ILE A 137 24.37 -21.84 -5.63
CA ILE A 137 24.22 -20.73 -4.67
C ILE A 137 23.31 -21.17 -3.52
N GLU A 138 23.74 -20.91 -2.27
CA GLU A 138 22.89 -21.01 -1.09
C GLU A 138 21.83 -19.89 -1.06
N LYS A 139 20.56 -20.25 -1.29
CA LYS A 139 19.46 -19.28 -1.32
C LYS A 139 18.88 -19.01 0.08
N ARG A 140 19.70 -18.55 1.04
CA ARG A 140 19.27 -18.35 2.45
C ARG A 140 18.03 -17.47 2.60
N GLY A 141 17.93 -16.37 1.85
CA GLY A 141 16.74 -15.51 1.85
C GLY A 141 15.47 -16.23 1.37
N ALA A 142 15.60 -17.10 0.38
CA ALA A 142 14.50 -17.91 -0.14
C ALA A 142 14.08 -19.01 0.85
N VAL A 143 15.07 -19.64 1.51
CA VAL A 143 14.82 -20.61 2.59
C VAL A 143 14.04 -19.97 3.73
N ASN A 144 14.40 -18.76 4.14
CA ASN A 144 13.65 -18.03 5.17
C ASN A 144 12.20 -17.77 4.73
N GLY A 145 11.99 -17.31 3.50
CA GLY A 145 10.65 -17.08 2.95
C GLY A 145 9.78 -18.35 2.96
N ALA A 146 10.35 -19.47 2.51
CA ALA A 146 9.73 -20.79 2.49
C ALA A 146 9.39 -21.28 3.90
N ALA A 147 10.36 -21.27 4.82
CA ALA A 147 10.14 -21.69 6.21
C ALA A 147 9.07 -20.85 6.92
N GLN A 148 8.97 -19.55 6.64
CA GLN A 148 7.91 -18.71 7.18
C GLN A 148 6.51 -19.06 6.64
N VAL A 149 6.40 -19.57 5.40
CA VAL A 149 5.10 -20.01 4.87
C VAL A 149 4.68 -21.32 5.51
N VAL A 150 5.58 -22.30 5.58
CA VAL A 150 5.31 -23.60 6.22
C VAL A 150 4.91 -23.40 7.69
N ALA A 151 5.69 -22.63 8.46
CA ALA A 151 5.35 -22.31 9.84
C ALA A 151 4.06 -21.49 9.97
N GLY A 152 3.80 -20.59 9.03
CA GLY A 152 2.57 -19.79 9.00
C GLY A 152 1.31 -20.63 8.79
N LEU A 153 1.34 -21.62 7.90
CA LEU A 153 0.23 -22.56 7.72
C LEU A 153 -0.07 -23.33 9.02
N ALA A 154 0.95 -23.74 9.78
CA ALA A 154 0.75 -24.36 11.09
C ALA A 154 0.13 -23.40 12.12
N GLN A 155 0.58 -22.13 12.14
CA GLN A 155 0.05 -21.12 13.06
C GLN A 155 -1.43 -20.80 12.84
N TYR A 156 -1.89 -20.89 11.59
CA TYR A 156 -3.26 -20.59 11.19
C TYR A 156 -4.10 -21.86 10.95
N HIS A 157 -3.64 -23.05 11.36
CA HIS A 157 -4.29 -24.32 11.01
C HIS A 157 -5.78 -24.43 11.40
N ASP A 158 -6.18 -23.84 12.54
CA ASP A 158 -7.57 -23.82 13.02
C ASP A 158 -8.49 -22.94 12.16
N LEU A 159 -7.93 -22.09 11.30
CA LEU A 159 -8.69 -21.25 10.37
C LEU A 159 -9.24 -22.05 9.18
N PHE A 160 -8.50 -23.06 8.73
CA PHE A 160 -8.68 -23.59 7.39
C PHE A 160 -9.88 -24.54 7.29
N THR A 161 -10.66 -24.35 6.23
CA THR A 161 -11.94 -25.04 6.06
C THR A 161 -11.86 -26.30 5.20
N THR A 162 -10.90 -26.39 4.28
CA THR A 162 -10.82 -27.49 3.31
C THR A 162 -9.78 -28.54 3.65
N ASP A 163 -8.64 -28.14 4.20
CA ASP A 163 -7.53 -29.02 4.60
C ASP A 163 -6.60 -28.27 5.57
N ARG A 164 -5.89 -28.99 6.44
CA ARG A 164 -4.99 -28.40 7.45
C ARG A 164 -3.95 -29.39 7.95
N TYR A 165 -2.87 -28.86 8.50
CA TYR A 165 -1.88 -29.67 9.23
C TYR A 165 -2.48 -30.35 10.47
N PRO A 166 -1.84 -31.43 10.97
CA PRO A 166 -2.24 -32.06 12.22
C PRO A 166 -2.23 -31.06 13.39
N ALA A 167 -3.20 -31.21 14.29
CA ALA A 167 -3.28 -30.37 15.48
C ALA A 167 -1.98 -30.47 16.31
N GLY A 168 -1.45 -29.32 16.71
CA GLY A 168 -0.21 -29.25 17.48
C GLY A 168 1.08 -29.47 16.68
N PHE A 169 1.01 -29.67 15.36
CA PHE A 169 2.19 -29.79 14.51
C PHE A 169 3.02 -28.50 14.54
N ARG A 170 4.34 -28.64 14.70
CA ARG A 170 5.30 -27.54 14.77
C ARG A 170 6.45 -27.79 13.79
N PRO A 171 6.35 -27.28 12.55
CA PRO A 171 7.38 -27.48 11.55
C PRO A 171 8.79 -27.13 12.06
N PHE A 172 9.79 -27.91 11.65
CA PHE A 172 11.19 -27.73 11.99
C PHE A 172 11.47 -27.82 13.50
N GLY A 173 10.66 -28.61 14.22
CA GLY A 173 10.70 -28.67 15.68
C GLY A 173 10.42 -27.32 16.35
N GLY A 174 9.67 -26.42 15.70
CA GLY A 174 9.34 -25.09 16.21
C GLY A 174 10.44 -24.03 16.09
N LYS A 175 11.52 -24.31 15.33
CA LYS A 175 12.58 -23.32 15.07
C LYS A 175 12.01 -22.13 14.28
N ALA A 176 12.48 -20.93 14.61
CA ALA A 176 12.16 -19.74 13.83
C ALA A 176 12.70 -19.87 12.39
N ALA A 177 11.94 -19.38 11.41
CA ALA A 177 12.31 -19.46 9.99
C ALA A 177 13.70 -18.85 9.67
N VAL A 178 14.09 -17.80 10.39
CA VAL A 178 15.42 -17.18 10.26
C VAL A 178 16.53 -18.15 10.68
N ALA A 179 16.30 -18.91 11.76
CA ALA A 179 17.22 -19.95 12.22
C ALA A 179 17.26 -21.14 11.24
N VAL A 180 16.11 -21.57 10.71
CA VAL A 180 16.03 -22.61 9.66
C VAL A 180 16.84 -22.21 8.41
N ALA A 181 16.83 -20.92 8.08
CA ALA A 181 17.59 -20.36 6.97
C ALA A 181 19.09 -20.16 7.24
N GLY A 182 19.56 -20.40 8.47
CA GLY A 182 20.94 -20.11 8.87
C GLY A 182 21.29 -18.62 8.79
N LEU A 183 20.28 -17.75 8.90
CA LEU A 183 20.45 -16.31 8.97
C LEU A 183 20.67 -15.89 10.43
N LYS A 184 21.50 -14.88 10.65
CA LYS A 184 21.69 -14.28 11.97
C LYS A 184 20.72 -13.12 12.11
N THR A 185 19.86 -13.16 13.12
CA THR A 185 19.21 -11.94 13.62
C THR A 185 20.22 -11.15 14.45
N PRO A 186 20.34 -9.82 14.28
CA PRO A 186 21.05 -9.01 15.26
C PRO A 186 20.39 -9.26 16.63
N ALA A 187 21.19 -9.68 17.60
CA ALA A 187 20.72 -10.09 18.91
C ALA A 187 20.22 -8.91 19.76
N GLU A 188 20.54 -7.69 19.34
CA GLU A 188 20.34 -6.48 20.12
C GLU A 188 19.98 -5.30 19.19
N ASN A 189 19.34 -4.28 19.75
CA ASN A 189 19.04 -3.05 19.03
C ASN A 189 20.38 -2.38 18.65
N SER A 190 20.69 -2.32 17.35
CA SER A 190 21.96 -1.74 16.87
C SER A 190 22.09 -0.24 17.19
N THR A 191 20.97 0.42 17.50
CA THR A 191 20.96 1.82 17.90
C THR A 191 21.32 1.91 19.39
N PRO A 192 22.48 2.49 19.74
CA PRO A 192 22.81 2.72 21.14
C PRO A 192 21.76 3.62 21.80
N PRO A 193 21.50 3.47 23.11
CA PRO A 193 20.59 4.36 23.83
C PRO A 193 20.99 5.83 23.62
N VAL A 194 20.01 6.69 23.38
CA VAL A 194 20.27 8.13 23.28
C VAL A 194 20.79 8.61 24.63
N PRO A 195 21.95 9.30 24.68
CA PRO A 195 22.50 9.83 25.93
C PRO A 195 21.49 10.73 26.65
N ALA A 196 21.47 10.66 27.99
CA ALA A 196 20.48 11.36 28.80
C ALA A 196 20.54 12.88 28.57
N GLU A 197 21.73 13.41 28.32
CA GLU A 197 21.96 14.84 28.05
C GLU A 197 21.26 15.34 26.76
N ILE A 198 20.97 14.43 25.82
CA ILE A 198 20.23 14.73 24.59
C ILE A 198 18.75 14.39 24.77
N LEU A 199 18.46 13.21 25.34
CA LEU A 199 17.10 12.70 25.47
C LEU A 199 16.24 13.57 26.40
N GLN A 200 16.78 14.01 27.53
CA GLN A 200 16.04 14.81 28.51
C GLN A 200 15.54 16.14 27.95
N PRO A 201 16.38 17.02 27.34
CA PRO A 201 15.89 18.27 26.78
C PRO A 201 14.94 18.05 25.60
N MET A 202 15.16 17.02 24.77
CA MET A 202 14.22 16.67 23.70
C MET A 202 12.85 16.26 24.27
N LEU A 203 12.84 15.41 25.30
CA LEU A 203 11.61 14.97 25.94
C LEU A 203 10.90 16.13 26.65
N ALA A 204 11.64 16.98 27.36
CA ALA A 204 11.10 18.18 28.01
C ALA A 204 10.49 19.14 26.98
N ALA A 205 11.15 19.36 25.84
CA ALA A 205 10.62 20.20 24.77
C ALA A 205 9.36 19.58 24.13
N ALA A 206 9.36 18.27 23.87
CA ALA A 206 8.19 17.57 23.34
C ALA A 206 6.99 17.64 24.29
N LEU A 207 7.21 17.41 25.59
CA LEU A 207 6.20 17.54 26.63
C LEU A 207 5.71 18.99 26.74
N TYR A 208 6.60 19.98 26.69
CA TYR A 208 6.21 21.39 26.69
C TYR A 208 5.30 21.73 25.49
N VAL A 209 5.63 21.24 24.29
CA VAL A 209 4.80 21.46 23.10
C VAL A 209 3.43 20.80 23.27
N VAL A 210 3.36 19.57 23.79
CA VAL A 210 2.08 18.84 23.93
C VAL A 210 1.24 19.41 25.08
N ASP A 211 1.82 19.56 26.26
CA ASP A 211 1.09 19.87 27.50
C ASP A 211 0.85 21.37 27.65
N THR A 212 1.80 22.22 27.21
CA THR A 212 1.69 23.67 27.35
C THR A 212 1.13 24.32 26.09
N LEU A 213 1.73 24.05 24.91
CA LEU A 213 1.30 24.72 23.67
C LEU A 213 0.07 24.06 23.02
N GLY A 214 -0.08 22.74 23.16
CA GLY A 214 -1.15 21.95 22.56
C GLY A 214 -2.56 22.49 22.83
N PRO A 215 -2.95 22.77 24.09
CA PRO A 215 -4.25 23.34 24.41
C PRO A 215 -4.52 24.70 23.73
N HIS A 216 -3.50 25.55 23.63
CA HIS A 216 -3.60 26.86 22.99
C HIS A 216 -3.78 26.73 21.48
N VAL A 217 -3.01 25.86 20.83
CA VAL A 217 -3.15 25.58 19.38
C VAL A 217 -4.52 24.98 19.07
N ALA A 218 -5.02 24.06 19.90
CA ALA A 218 -6.35 23.47 19.75
C ALA A 218 -7.46 24.51 19.95
N SER A 219 -7.32 25.42 20.92
CA SER A 219 -8.25 26.54 21.14
C SER A 219 -8.27 27.49 19.94
N LEU A 220 -7.10 27.90 19.45
CA LEU A 220 -6.97 28.77 18.29
C LEU A 220 -7.59 28.15 17.03
N THR A 221 -7.33 26.86 16.80
CA THR A 221 -7.89 26.12 15.67
C THR A 221 -9.42 26.07 15.73
N ARG A 222 -9.99 25.85 16.93
CA ARG A 222 -11.44 25.91 17.14
C ARG A 222 -12.00 27.31 16.87
N HIS A 223 -11.33 28.37 17.32
CA HIS A 223 -11.75 29.76 17.04
C HIS A 223 -11.74 30.07 15.55
N ILE A 224 -10.67 29.72 14.84
CA ILE A 224 -10.57 29.93 13.38
C ILE A 224 -11.69 29.17 12.65
N LYS A 225 -11.96 27.91 13.05
CA LYS A 225 -13.04 27.12 12.47
C LYS A 225 -14.41 27.75 12.74
N ALA A 226 -14.68 28.16 13.98
CA ALA A 226 -15.93 28.83 14.34
C ALA A 226 -16.14 30.13 13.56
N GLU A 227 -15.09 30.92 13.34
CA GLU A 227 -15.18 32.15 12.55
C GLU A 227 -15.39 31.87 11.06
N ARG A 228 -14.75 30.83 10.50
CA ARG A 228 -15.03 30.37 9.13
C ARG A 228 -16.47 29.89 8.98
N ASP A 229 -16.97 29.10 9.93
CA ASP A 229 -18.36 28.63 9.92
C ASP A 229 -19.34 29.80 10.05
N ARG A 230 -19.02 30.79 10.88
CA ARG A 230 -19.80 32.04 10.98
C ARG A 230 -19.84 32.75 9.63
N VAL A 231 -18.70 32.96 8.99
CA VAL A 231 -18.62 33.61 7.66
C VAL A 231 -19.39 32.82 6.61
N ASN A 232 -19.31 31.49 6.61
CA ASN A 232 -20.03 30.62 5.68
C ASN A 232 -21.56 30.61 5.93
N ARG A 233 -22.00 30.89 7.16
CA ARG A 233 -23.43 31.05 7.51
C ARG A 233 -23.97 32.45 7.19
N LEU A 234 -23.11 33.43 6.90
CA LEU A 234 -23.60 34.71 6.42
C LEU A 234 -24.31 34.48 5.09
N PRO A 235 -25.48 35.11 4.86
CA PRO A 235 -26.13 35.07 3.56
C PRO A 235 -25.13 35.48 2.49
N ALA A 236 -25.13 34.79 1.36
CA ALA A 236 -24.37 35.22 0.20
C ALA A 236 -24.63 36.72 0.00
N PRO A 237 -23.59 37.56 -0.16
CA PRO A 237 -23.78 38.99 -0.28
C PRO A 237 -24.77 39.20 -1.42
N ARG A 238 -25.98 39.65 -1.07
CA ARG A 238 -26.96 40.10 -2.05
C ARG A 238 -26.29 41.32 -2.66
N SER A 239 -25.67 41.17 -3.82
CA SER A 239 -25.19 42.33 -4.55
C SER A 239 -26.43 43.19 -4.77
N PRO A 240 -26.52 44.39 -4.16
CA PRO A 240 -27.49 45.34 -4.66
C PRO A 240 -27.15 45.49 -6.14
N GLY A 241 -28.16 45.41 -7.01
CA GLY A 241 -27.94 45.68 -8.44
C GLY A 241 -27.16 46.99 -8.59
N TRP A 242 -26.34 47.09 -9.64
CA TRP A 242 -25.41 48.20 -9.83
C TRP A 242 -26.07 49.58 -9.63
N ASP A 243 -27.32 49.71 -10.06
CA ASP A 243 -28.12 50.93 -9.92
C ASP A 243 -28.41 51.32 -8.46
N VAL A 244 -28.67 50.32 -7.60
CA VAL A 244 -28.92 50.52 -6.17
C VAL A 244 -27.62 50.92 -5.46
N LEU A 245 -26.49 50.34 -5.88
CA LEU A 245 -25.17 50.71 -5.37
C LEU A 245 -24.83 52.15 -5.77
N LEU A 246 -25.03 52.51 -7.04
CA LEU A 246 -24.81 53.87 -7.56
C LEU A 246 -25.72 54.90 -6.88
N GLN A 247 -27.00 54.59 -6.66
CA GLN A 247 -27.89 55.47 -5.89
C GLN A 247 -27.40 55.67 -4.46
N ALA A 248 -26.95 54.60 -3.79
CA ALA A 248 -26.45 54.70 -2.43
C ALA A 248 -25.15 55.53 -2.35
N ILE A 249 -24.28 55.41 -3.34
CA ILE A 249 -23.05 56.22 -3.47
C ILE A 249 -23.41 57.68 -3.72
N ASN A 250 -24.22 57.97 -4.75
CA ASN A 250 -24.61 59.32 -5.11
C ASN A 250 -25.32 60.03 -3.95
N ARG A 251 -26.24 59.35 -3.27
CA ARG A 251 -26.91 59.89 -2.07
C ARG A 251 -25.90 60.32 -1.00
N ARG A 252 -24.89 59.50 -0.69
CA ARG A 252 -23.87 59.84 0.32
C ARG A 252 -22.96 60.99 -0.11
N VAL A 253 -22.66 61.07 -1.41
CA VAL A 253 -21.92 62.20 -2.00
C VAL A 253 -22.73 63.49 -1.84
N THR A 254 -24.03 63.47 -2.15
CA THR A 254 -24.91 64.64 -1.98
C THR A 254 -25.09 65.03 -0.51
N GLU A 255 -25.13 64.05 0.40
CA GLU A 255 -25.25 64.27 1.85
C GLU A 255 -23.92 64.66 2.54
N GLY A 256 -22.80 64.67 1.81
CA GLY A 256 -21.48 64.99 2.36
C GLY A 256 -20.98 64.00 3.42
N ARG A 257 -21.48 62.77 3.43
CA ARG A 257 -21.13 61.75 4.45
C ARG A 257 -20.00 60.83 3.95
N PRO A 258 -18.83 60.80 4.61
CA PRO A 258 -17.74 59.92 4.21
C PRO A 258 -18.10 58.43 4.41
N PHE A 259 -17.47 57.56 3.62
CA PHE A 259 -17.61 56.10 3.80
C PHE A 259 -16.79 55.64 5.00
N ASN A 260 -17.36 54.74 5.81
CA ASN A 260 -16.64 54.11 6.92
C ASN A 260 -15.48 53.28 6.35
N ARG A 261 -14.27 53.49 6.87
CA ARG A 261 -13.13 52.62 6.56
C ARG A 261 -13.44 51.21 7.05
N VAL A 262 -13.41 50.24 6.15
CA VAL A 262 -13.40 48.83 6.54
C VAL A 262 -12.02 48.53 7.15
N PRO A 263 -11.93 47.83 8.29
CA PRO A 263 -10.64 47.41 8.83
C PRO A 263 -9.86 46.66 7.76
N SER A 264 -8.63 47.09 7.49
CA SER A 264 -7.76 46.46 6.50
C SER A 264 -7.57 44.99 6.85
N ARG A 265 -8.10 44.11 6.00
CA ARG A 265 -7.94 42.66 6.14
C ARG A 265 -6.48 42.31 5.83
N ILE A 266 -5.67 42.22 6.88
CA ILE A 266 -4.35 41.56 6.93
C ILE A 266 -3.33 42.15 5.94
N GLU A 267 -2.41 42.95 6.45
CA GLU A 267 -1.14 43.26 5.78
C GLU A 267 -0.45 41.93 5.43
N ARG A 268 -0.33 41.63 4.13
CA ARG A 268 0.57 40.57 3.68
C ARG A 268 1.99 41.08 3.89
N SER A 269 2.76 40.38 4.72
CA SER A 269 4.18 40.63 4.94
C SER A 269 4.92 40.69 3.59
N PRO A 270 5.71 41.75 3.31
CA PRO A 270 6.37 41.93 2.03
C PRO A 270 7.71 41.18 2.02
N ASP A 271 7.70 39.84 2.06
CA ASP A 271 8.91 39.06 1.81
C ASP A 271 8.57 37.80 1.02
N THR A 272 8.33 37.98 -0.28
CA THR A 272 8.57 36.94 -1.29
C THR A 272 8.64 37.60 -2.68
N PRO A 273 9.79 37.61 -3.37
CA PRO A 273 9.87 38.19 -4.70
C PRO A 273 9.21 37.25 -5.71
N SER A 274 8.10 37.72 -6.29
CA SER A 274 7.42 37.10 -7.42
C SER A 274 8.12 37.50 -8.73
N THR A 275 8.87 36.58 -9.32
CA THR A 275 9.31 36.65 -10.71
C THR A 275 8.24 36.02 -11.61
N SER A 276 7.46 36.84 -12.31
CA SER A 276 7.31 36.79 -13.78
C SER A 276 6.15 37.66 -14.30
N PRO A 277 6.26 38.21 -15.52
CA PRO A 277 5.39 39.26 -16.02
C PRO A 277 4.17 38.74 -16.79
N ILE A 278 3.10 39.51 -16.66
CA ILE A 278 1.87 39.44 -17.46
C ILE A 278 2.20 39.72 -18.93
N ARG A 279 1.72 38.87 -19.85
CA ARG A 279 1.59 39.21 -21.28
C ARG A 279 0.12 39.09 -21.67
N CYS A 280 -0.51 40.23 -21.96
CA CYS A 280 -1.83 40.31 -22.57
C CYS A 280 -1.71 40.43 -24.10
N GLY A 281 -2.54 39.66 -24.80
CA GLY A 281 -3.31 40.13 -25.96
C GLY A 281 -2.69 39.96 -27.36
N GLY A 282 -3.42 39.29 -28.26
CA GLY A 282 -3.21 39.43 -29.71
C GLY A 282 -3.73 38.29 -30.57
N SER A 283 -5.00 38.35 -30.96
CA SER A 283 -5.67 37.49 -31.94
C SER A 283 -5.15 37.68 -33.39
N ARG A 284 -4.97 36.60 -34.16
CA ARG A 284 -5.58 36.38 -35.50
C ARG A 284 -5.11 35.07 -36.17
N CYS A 285 -6.06 34.45 -36.89
CA CYS A 285 -5.93 33.28 -37.75
C CYS A 285 -4.93 33.47 -38.90
N ALA A 286 -4.20 32.41 -39.28
CA ALA A 286 -4.33 31.73 -40.58
C ALA A 286 -3.17 30.74 -40.86
N THR A 287 -3.58 29.60 -41.43
CA THR A 287 -2.91 28.78 -42.46
C THR A 287 -1.76 27.80 -42.17
N SER A 288 -1.99 26.61 -42.73
CA SER A 288 -1.07 25.59 -43.28
C SER A 288 -0.27 24.68 -42.34
N ARG A 289 -0.74 23.42 -42.31
CA ARG A 289 0.05 22.19 -42.07
C ARG A 289 1.35 22.15 -42.87
N PRO A 290 2.34 21.39 -42.38
CA PRO A 290 2.85 20.28 -43.19
C PRO A 290 2.88 18.95 -42.43
N ARG A 291 2.70 17.87 -43.20
CA ARG A 291 2.83 16.47 -42.80
C ARG A 291 4.27 16.14 -42.40
N PRO A 292 4.53 15.20 -41.47
CA PRO A 292 5.77 14.46 -41.47
C PRO A 292 5.70 13.27 -42.42
N VAL A 293 6.79 13.13 -43.15
CA VAL A 293 7.11 12.18 -44.20
C VAL A 293 7.45 10.81 -43.60
N SER A 294 6.96 9.77 -44.24
CA SER A 294 7.34 8.37 -44.04
C SER A 294 8.83 8.16 -44.36
N ALA A 295 9.55 7.44 -43.50
CA ALA A 295 10.78 6.76 -43.87
C ALA A 295 10.59 5.26 -43.59
N ILE A 296 10.53 4.50 -44.69
CA ILE A 296 10.50 3.04 -44.76
C ILE A 296 11.93 2.58 -45.09
N SER A 297 12.49 1.70 -44.25
CA SER A 297 13.46 0.62 -44.56
C SER A 297 13.81 -0.04 -43.22
N ALA A 298 13.95 -1.36 -43.05
CA ALA A 298 14.12 -2.42 -44.01
C ALA A 298 13.48 -3.73 -43.50
N VAL A 299 13.16 -4.57 -44.49
CA VAL A 299 12.47 -5.85 -44.41
C VAL A 299 13.38 -6.98 -43.95
N ASN A 300 12.82 -7.80 -43.07
CA ASN A 300 13.02 -9.23 -42.85
C ASN A 300 14.02 -9.97 -43.74
N GLY A 301 15.03 -10.55 -43.10
CA GLY A 301 15.47 -11.90 -43.42
C GLY A 301 15.29 -12.75 -42.16
N TRP A 302 14.59 -13.88 -42.27
CA TRP A 302 15.12 -15.18 -41.87
C TRP A 302 14.16 -16.26 -42.38
N ARG A 303 14.75 -17.11 -43.22
CA ARG A 303 14.14 -18.24 -43.91
C ARG A 303 13.90 -19.38 -42.92
N SER A 304 12.76 -20.02 -43.06
CA SER A 304 12.50 -21.39 -42.66
C SER A 304 12.77 -22.33 -43.86
N CYS A 305 13.69 -23.28 -43.66
CA CYS A 305 13.85 -24.56 -44.37
C CYS A 305 14.55 -25.48 -43.36
N GLY A 306 13.93 -26.49 -42.75
CA GLY A 306 13.56 -27.82 -43.31
C GLY A 306 14.56 -28.88 -42.79
N PRO A 307 14.54 -30.16 -43.20
CA PRO A 307 13.48 -31.18 -43.32
C PRO A 307 13.77 -32.38 -42.33
N ARG A 308 12.95 -33.43 -42.15
CA ARG A 308 12.41 -34.43 -43.09
C ARG A 308 11.21 -35.13 -42.47
#